data_AF-A0A0R3AYF4-F1
#
_entry.id   AF-A0A0R3AYF4-F1
#
_cell.length_a   1.000
_cell.length_b   1.000
_cell.length_c   1.000
_cell.angle_alpha   90.00
_cell.angle_beta   90.00
_cell.angle_gamma   90.00
#
_symmetry.space_group_name_H-M   'P 1'
#
loop_
_entity.id
_entity.type
_entity.pdbx_description
1 polymer ?
#
loop_
_entity_poly.entity_id
_entity_poly.type
_entity_poly.pdbx_seq_one_letter_code
_entity_poly.pdbx_strand_id
1 'polypeptide(L)'
;MTRLSLKTMAAVLLLGGSGLAMAAHDGQSRANELLGADPQYRETWQSVVKKEERLPEWVMNLSGAAEQMNAVEEGGDKYLVGPLCETADTCRNKRLIVAFSYDKEDAYAMLVEVPAGLPADKSPTRHADYRFIGKPDAGMQKLLMEQLKKDPNWY
;
A
#
# COMPACT_ATOMS: atom_id res chain seq x y z
N MET A 1 9.61 -12.14 -78.84
CA MET A 1 9.46 -11.07 -77.83
C MET A 1 9.10 -11.70 -76.49
N THR A 2 10.07 -11.71 -75.58
CA THR A 2 10.02 -11.45 -74.12
C THR A 2 8.68 -10.85 -73.61
N ARG A 3 8.11 -11.15 -72.43
CA ARG A 3 8.68 -11.20 -71.06
C ARG A 3 7.79 -11.98 -70.06
N LEU A 4 8.46 -12.58 -69.06
CA LEU A 4 7.94 -12.94 -67.73
C LEU A 4 7.28 -11.74 -67.01
N SER A 5 6.25 -11.99 -66.19
CA SER A 5 5.84 -11.10 -65.09
C SER A 5 5.10 -11.93 -64.02
N LEU A 6 5.77 -12.38 -62.96
CA LEU A 6 6.09 -11.73 -61.68
C LEU A 6 5.04 -12.01 -60.59
N LYS A 7 5.52 -12.78 -59.61
CA LYS A 7 4.90 -13.21 -58.36
C LYS A 7 4.57 -12.01 -57.47
N THR A 8 3.48 -12.09 -56.72
CA THR A 8 3.37 -11.35 -55.45
C THR A 8 2.37 -12.07 -54.53
N MET A 9 2.89 -12.92 -53.64
CA MET A 9 2.15 -13.34 -52.45
C MET A 9 2.43 -12.30 -51.36
N ALA A 10 1.41 -11.55 -50.97
CA ALA A 10 1.47 -10.65 -49.83
C ALA A 10 1.18 -11.45 -48.55
N ALA A 11 2.21 -11.73 -47.76
CA ALA A 11 2.06 -12.22 -46.40
C ALA A 11 1.86 -11.01 -45.48
N VAL A 12 0.63 -10.79 -45.02
CA VAL A 12 0.32 -9.77 -44.00
C VAL A 12 0.77 -10.33 -42.65
N LEU A 13 1.91 -9.84 -42.15
CA LEU A 13 2.33 -10.01 -40.76
C LEU A 13 1.43 -9.15 -39.88
N LEU A 14 0.39 -9.75 -39.31
CA LEU A 14 -0.32 -9.18 -38.17
C LEU A 14 0.64 -9.25 -36.97
N LEU A 15 1.36 -8.16 -36.72
CA LEU A 15 1.98 -7.89 -35.43
C LEU A 15 0.85 -7.71 -34.43
N GLY A 16 0.37 -8.82 -33.86
CA GLY A 16 -0.48 -8.84 -32.69
C GLY A 16 0.29 -8.16 -31.57
N GLY A 17 -0.01 -6.89 -31.33
CA GLY A 17 0.46 -6.16 -30.17
C GLY A 17 -0.10 -6.86 -28.94
N SER A 18 0.72 -7.71 -28.32
CA SER A 18 0.51 -8.15 -26.96
C SER A 18 0.69 -6.93 -26.07
N GLY A 19 -0.35 -6.09 -25.98
CA GLY A 19 -0.49 -5.21 -24.84
C GLY A 19 -0.40 -6.11 -23.62
N LEU A 20 0.63 -5.92 -22.81
CA LEU A 20 0.69 -6.51 -21.49
C LEU A 20 -0.51 -5.93 -20.74
N ALA A 21 -1.63 -6.65 -20.79
CA ALA A 21 -2.69 -6.45 -19.82
C ALA A 21 -2.05 -6.79 -18.48
N MET A 22 -1.59 -5.78 -17.76
CA MET A 22 -1.29 -5.93 -16.35
C MET A 22 -2.61 -6.31 -15.72
N ALA A 23 -2.75 -7.59 -15.36
CA ALA A 23 -3.90 -8.06 -14.62
C ALA A 23 -4.00 -7.17 -13.38
N ALA A 24 -5.06 -6.38 -13.30
CA ALA A 24 -5.38 -5.62 -12.11
C ALA A 24 -5.48 -6.64 -10.97
N HIS A 25 -4.59 -6.52 -9.99
CA HIS A 25 -4.55 -7.38 -8.82
C HIS A 25 -5.69 -6.96 -7.87
N ASP A 26 -6.93 -6.91 -8.38
CA ASP A 26 -8.14 -6.40 -7.72
C ASP A 26 -8.72 -7.39 -6.70
N GLY A 27 -7.86 -8.17 -6.07
CA GLY A 27 -8.27 -9.25 -5.17
C GLY A 27 -7.94 -8.97 -3.73
N GLN A 28 -6.65 -9.05 -3.38
CA GLN A 28 -6.24 -9.21 -1.99
C GLN A 28 -4.83 -8.66 -1.72
N SER A 29 -4.52 -7.44 -2.19
CA SER A 29 -3.22 -6.83 -1.90
C SER A 29 -3.02 -6.67 -0.38
N ARG A 30 -1.82 -6.97 0.10
CA ARG A 30 -1.40 -6.75 1.49
C ARG A 30 -0.24 -5.79 1.56
N ALA A 31 -0.15 -5.01 2.63
CA ALA A 31 0.88 -3.98 2.76
C ALA A 31 2.32 -4.54 2.66
N ASN A 32 2.56 -5.74 3.18
CA ASN A 32 3.87 -6.41 3.14
C ASN A 32 4.23 -7.02 1.78
N GLU A 33 3.30 -7.06 0.83
CA GLU A 33 3.52 -7.56 -0.52
C GLU A 33 3.77 -6.41 -1.51
N LEU A 34 3.24 -5.21 -1.24
CA LEU A 34 3.26 -4.07 -2.17
C LEU A 34 4.67 -3.73 -2.67
N LEU A 35 5.65 -3.62 -1.76
CA LEU A 35 7.00 -3.24 -2.14
C LEU A 35 7.66 -4.29 -3.03
N GLY A 36 7.25 -5.57 -2.91
CA GLY A 36 7.71 -6.67 -3.76
C GLY A 36 6.96 -6.79 -5.07
N ALA A 37 5.70 -6.36 -5.12
CA ALA A 37 4.82 -6.49 -6.27
C ALA A 37 5.17 -5.53 -7.43
N ASP A 38 5.61 -4.30 -7.11
CA ASP A 38 5.98 -3.30 -8.11
C ASP A 38 7.13 -2.41 -7.61
N PRO A 39 8.20 -2.18 -8.40
CA PRO A 39 9.28 -1.26 -8.03
C PRO A 39 8.81 0.15 -7.65
N GLN A 40 7.76 0.68 -8.29
CA GLN A 40 7.26 2.03 -8.01
C GLN A 40 6.73 2.14 -6.58
N TYR A 41 6.04 1.12 -6.04
CA TYR A 41 5.63 1.12 -4.63
C TYR A 41 6.82 1.22 -3.68
N ARG A 42 7.91 0.49 -3.99
CA ARG A 42 9.15 0.54 -3.22
C ARG A 42 9.78 1.92 -3.25
N GLU A 43 9.89 2.52 -4.43
CA GLU A 43 10.48 3.85 -4.61
C GLU A 43 9.68 4.93 -3.86
N THR A 44 8.36 4.93 -4.02
CA THR A 44 7.46 5.86 -3.33
C THR A 44 7.58 5.71 -1.81
N TRP A 45 7.52 4.48 -1.30
CA TRP A 45 7.66 4.24 0.14
C TRP A 45 9.02 4.70 0.67
N GLN A 46 10.10 4.36 -0.03
CA GLN A 46 11.45 4.80 0.34
C GLN A 46 11.58 6.32 0.35
N SER A 47 10.94 7.03 -0.58
CA SER A 47 10.96 8.50 -0.64
C SER A 47 10.28 9.14 0.58
N VAL A 48 9.31 8.44 1.18
CA VAL A 48 8.59 8.83 2.39
C VAL A 48 9.44 8.52 3.62
N VAL A 49 9.82 7.26 3.84
CA VAL A 49 10.48 6.84 5.09
C VAL A 49 11.90 7.39 5.25
N LYS A 50 12.62 7.71 4.17
CA LYS A 50 13.96 8.33 4.26
C LYS A 50 13.95 9.75 4.83
N LYS A 51 12.80 10.43 4.79
CA LYS A 51 12.61 11.79 5.35
C LYS A 51 12.22 11.75 6.83
N GLU A 52 11.97 10.57 7.38
CA GLU A 52 11.50 10.35 8.73
C GLU A 52 12.64 9.90 9.65
N GLU A 53 12.70 10.45 10.86
CA GLU A 53 13.73 10.06 11.81
C GLU A 53 13.29 8.86 12.66
N ARG A 54 14.24 7.95 12.94
CA ARG A 54 14.10 6.87 13.92
C ARG A 54 12.87 5.98 13.71
N LEU A 55 12.55 5.65 12.45
CA LEU A 55 11.51 4.68 12.17
C LEU A 55 11.98 3.25 12.48
N PRO A 56 11.12 2.39 13.05
CA PRO A 56 11.41 0.97 13.18
C PRO A 56 11.65 0.29 11.83
N GLU A 57 12.51 -0.72 11.80
CA GLU A 57 12.86 -1.43 10.57
C GLU A 57 11.64 -2.04 9.87
N TRP A 58 10.71 -2.63 10.63
CA TRP A 58 9.49 -3.23 10.07
C TRP A 58 8.57 -2.21 9.39
N VAL A 59 8.61 -0.95 9.82
CA VAL A 59 7.91 0.18 9.17
C VAL A 59 8.65 0.55 7.88
N MET A 60 9.97 0.70 7.93
CA MET A 60 10.77 1.06 6.75
C MET A 60 10.61 0.05 5.60
N ASN A 61 10.47 -1.23 5.93
CA ASN A 61 10.43 -2.32 4.94
C ASN A 61 9.04 -2.91 4.71
N LEU A 62 8.00 -2.41 5.40
CA LEU A 62 6.66 -3.01 5.46
C LEU A 62 6.68 -4.52 5.77
N SER A 63 7.64 -5.01 6.55
CA SER A 63 7.94 -6.45 6.68
C SER A 63 7.12 -7.18 7.75
N GLY A 64 6.05 -6.56 8.23
CA GLY A 64 5.20 -7.07 9.30
C GLY A 64 4.12 -8.07 8.85
N ALA A 65 3.22 -8.40 9.77
CA ALA A 65 2.02 -9.19 9.49
C ALA A 65 0.92 -8.27 8.95
N ALA A 66 0.47 -8.49 7.72
CA ALA A 66 -0.51 -7.63 7.05
C ALA A 66 -1.85 -8.34 6.84
N GLU A 67 -2.93 -7.57 6.96
CA GLU A 67 -4.25 -8.00 6.50
C GLU A 67 -4.51 -7.48 5.08
N GLN A 68 -5.65 -7.89 4.51
CA GLN A 68 -6.08 -7.43 3.20
C GLN A 68 -6.33 -5.91 3.21
N MET A 69 -5.83 -5.23 2.18
CA MET A 69 -6.06 -3.81 1.95
C MET A 69 -7.38 -3.57 1.20
N ASN A 70 -7.98 -2.40 1.41
CA ASN A 70 -9.22 -1.98 0.79
C ASN A 70 -8.99 -0.77 -0.12
N ALA A 71 -9.75 -0.69 -1.21
CA ALA A 71 -9.85 0.51 -2.02
C ALA A 71 -10.70 1.57 -1.29
N VAL A 72 -10.15 2.77 -1.11
CA VAL A 72 -10.83 3.90 -0.48
C VAL A 72 -10.59 5.14 -1.34
N GLU A 73 -11.58 6.03 -1.44
CA GLU A 73 -11.46 7.31 -2.13
C GLU A 73 -11.34 8.45 -1.09
N GLU A 74 -10.40 9.36 -1.30
CA GLU A 74 -10.19 10.57 -0.48
C GLU A 74 -9.76 11.71 -1.40
N GLY A 75 -10.38 12.89 -1.28
CA GLY A 75 -10.03 14.04 -2.12
C GLY A 75 -10.27 13.88 -3.63
N GLY A 76 -10.93 12.80 -4.08
CA GLY A 76 -11.09 12.44 -5.49
C GLY A 76 -10.05 11.44 -6.01
N ASP A 77 -9.05 11.11 -5.19
CA ASP A 77 -8.01 10.13 -5.50
C ASP A 77 -8.31 8.78 -4.83
N LYS A 78 -7.87 7.69 -5.47
CA LYS A 78 -8.07 6.33 -4.97
C LYS A 78 -6.82 5.81 -4.28
N TYR A 79 -7.03 5.16 -3.13
CA TYR A 79 -5.97 4.61 -2.30
C TYR A 79 -6.23 3.14 -1.96
N LEU A 80 -5.17 2.34 -1.94
CA LEU A 80 -5.13 1.06 -1.25
C LEU A 80 -4.77 1.32 0.21
N VAL A 81 -5.67 0.96 1.13
CA VAL A 81 -5.52 1.26 2.56
C VAL A 81 -5.65 -0.02 3.39
N GLY A 82 -4.70 -0.30 4.27
CA GLY A 82 -4.79 -1.45 5.16
C GLY A 82 -3.78 -1.48 6.29
N PRO A 83 -3.95 -2.40 7.25
CA PRO A 83 -3.11 -2.49 8.42
C PRO A 83 -1.86 -3.36 8.17
N LEU A 84 -0.81 -3.06 8.91
CA LEU A 84 0.41 -3.84 9.04
C LEU A 84 0.82 -3.86 10.52
N CYS A 85 0.89 -5.03 11.12
CA CYS A 85 1.34 -5.24 12.50
C CYS A 85 2.84 -5.54 12.52
N GLU A 86 3.58 -5.15 13.57
CA GLU A 86 5.00 -5.54 13.70
C GLU A 86 5.15 -7.07 13.64
N THR A 87 4.34 -7.79 14.42
CA THR A 87 4.10 -9.24 14.30
C THR A 87 2.60 -9.51 14.45
N ALA A 88 2.17 -10.74 14.16
CA ALA A 88 0.77 -11.13 14.35
C ALA A 88 0.34 -10.98 15.83
N ASP A 89 1.22 -11.33 16.77
CA ASP A 89 0.93 -11.30 18.21
C ASP A 89 0.94 -9.89 18.80
N THR A 90 1.69 -8.96 18.21
CA THR A 90 1.82 -7.59 18.72
C THR A 90 0.87 -6.60 18.05
N CYS A 91 -0.06 -7.07 17.21
CA CYS A 91 -0.90 -6.16 16.42
C CYS A 91 -1.74 -5.20 17.26
N ARG A 92 -2.17 -5.60 18.47
CA ARG A 92 -2.86 -4.70 19.42
C ARG A 92 -1.98 -3.52 19.84
N ASN A 93 -0.68 -3.76 19.97
CA ASN A 93 0.25 -2.82 20.59
C ASN A 93 1.05 -2.01 19.58
N LYS A 94 1.39 -2.59 18.43
CA LYS A 94 2.20 -1.94 17.42
C LYS A 94 1.67 -2.29 16.04
N ARG A 95 1.11 -1.28 15.39
CA ARG A 95 0.54 -1.40 14.05
C ARG A 95 0.75 -0.12 13.28
N LEU A 96 0.71 -0.27 11.97
CA LEU A 96 0.81 0.78 10.98
C LEU A 96 -0.45 0.69 10.13
N ILE A 97 -1.15 1.81 9.96
CA ILE A 97 -2.16 1.92 8.91
C ILE A 97 -1.49 2.58 7.72
N VAL A 98 -1.47 1.90 6.57
CA VAL A 98 -0.75 2.33 5.36
C VAL A 98 -1.76 2.66 4.27
N ALA A 99 -1.53 3.75 3.55
CA ALA A 99 -2.27 4.15 2.37
C ALA A 99 -1.29 4.37 1.20
N PHE A 100 -1.53 3.74 0.06
CA PHE A 100 -0.86 4.01 -1.19
C PHE A 100 -1.87 4.48 -2.22
N SER A 101 -1.56 5.57 -2.92
CA SER A 101 -2.31 5.99 -4.10
C SER A 101 -2.30 4.89 -5.18
N TYR A 102 -3.36 4.83 -5.99
CA TYR A 102 -3.47 3.87 -7.08
C TYR A 102 -2.49 4.14 -8.23
N ASP A 103 -2.16 5.41 -8.48
CA ASP A 103 -1.09 5.81 -9.41
C ASP A 103 0.32 5.58 -8.83
N LYS A 104 0.38 5.24 -7.53
CA LYS A 104 1.57 4.91 -6.75
C LYS A 104 2.52 6.09 -6.57
N GLU A 105 2.08 7.33 -6.80
CA GLU A 105 2.90 8.52 -6.64
C GLU A 105 2.99 8.97 -5.18
N ASP A 106 1.93 8.72 -4.41
CA ASP A 106 1.83 9.07 -3.01
C ASP A 106 1.69 7.86 -2.08
N ALA A 107 2.30 7.96 -0.90
CA ALA A 107 2.11 7.03 0.20
C ALA A 107 2.10 7.75 1.55
N TYR A 108 1.21 7.31 2.43
CA TYR A 108 1.05 7.84 3.78
C TYR A 108 0.89 6.71 4.77
N ALA A 109 1.25 6.96 6.03
CA ALA A 109 0.94 6.02 7.08
C ALA A 109 0.70 6.67 8.43
N MET A 110 0.09 5.91 9.32
CA MET A 110 -0.04 6.23 10.73
C MET A 110 0.47 5.06 11.56
N LEU A 111 1.60 5.27 12.23
CA LEU A 111 2.13 4.35 13.22
C LEU A 111 1.37 4.56 14.54
N VAL A 112 0.89 3.46 15.09
CA VAL A 112 0.11 3.41 16.33
C VAL A 112 0.85 2.53 17.31
N GLU A 113 1.22 3.10 18.46
CA GLU A 113 1.95 2.42 19.51
C GLU A 113 1.20 2.50 20.83
N VAL A 114 0.86 1.34 21.41
CA VAL A 114 0.27 1.19 22.74
C VAL A 114 1.33 0.54 23.64
N PRO A 115 1.52 1.03 24.88
CA PRO A 115 2.46 0.44 25.82
C PRO A 115 2.24 -1.08 25.98
N ALA A 116 3.30 -1.86 25.79
CA ALA A 116 3.22 -3.34 25.80
C ALA A 116 2.69 -3.93 27.11
N GLY A 117 2.81 -3.20 28.22
CA GLY A 117 2.31 -3.58 29.54
C GLY A 117 0.89 -3.09 29.85
N LEU A 118 0.16 -2.53 28.88
CA LEU A 118 -1.20 -2.07 29.11
C LEU A 118 -2.10 -3.27 29.48
N PRO A 119 -2.75 -3.27 30.66
CA PRO A 119 -3.64 -4.36 31.05
C PRO A 119 -4.80 -4.52 30.06
N ALA A 120 -5.24 -5.77 29.85
CA ALA A 120 -6.21 -6.08 28.79
C ALA A 120 -7.58 -5.41 28.98
N ASP A 121 -7.95 -5.06 30.22
CA ASP A 121 -9.17 -4.33 30.60
C ASP A 121 -9.08 -2.82 30.33
N LYS A 122 -7.92 -2.31 29.91
CA LYS A 122 -7.75 -0.90 29.55
C LYS A 122 -7.92 -0.69 28.06
N SER A 123 -8.58 0.43 27.77
CA SER A 123 -8.86 0.90 26.41
C SER A 123 -7.56 1.40 25.78
N PRO A 124 -7.13 0.85 24.62
CA PRO A 124 -5.90 1.26 23.96
C PRO A 124 -5.95 2.71 23.47
N THR A 125 -7.13 3.21 23.10
CA THR A 125 -7.30 4.57 22.54
C THR A 125 -6.81 5.69 23.48
N ARG A 126 -6.88 5.49 24.80
CA ARG A 126 -6.44 6.47 25.80
C ARG A 126 -4.93 6.48 26.05
N HIS A 127 -4.22 5.47 25.54
CA HIS A 127 -2.80 5.24 25.82
C HIS A 127 -1.96 5.11 24.56
N ALA A 128 -2.57 5.26 23.38
CA ALA A 128 -1.91 5.13 22.11
C ALA A 128 -1.18 6.42 21.73
N ASP A 129 0.06 6.27 21.30
CA ASP A 129 0.79 7.29 20.55
C ASP A 129 0.51 7.12 19.05
N TYR A 130 0.29 8.24 18.38
CA TYR A 130 0.03 8.29 16.94
C TYR A 130 1.10 9.11 16.25
N ARG A 131 1.77 8.52 15.25
CA ARG A 131 2.73 9.22 14.41
C ARG A 131 2.33 9.10 12.95
N PHE A 132 2.02 10.22 12.32
CA PHE A 132 1.81 10.29 10.88
C PHE A 132 3.14 10.34 10.14
N ILE A 133 3.20 9.61 9.03
CA ILE A 133 4.37 9.43 8.17
C ILE A 133 4.00 9.87 6.75
N GLY A 134 4.91 10.61 6.09
CA GLY A 134 4.67 11.14 4.75
C GLY A 134 3.92 12.47 4.72
N LYS A 135 3.76 13.11 5.89
CA LYS A 135 3.08 14.42 6.06
C LYS A 135 1.67 14.46 5.41
N PRO A 136 0.78 13.50 5.71
CA PRO A 136 -0.58 13.51 5.21
C PRO A 136 -1.31 14.79 5.62
N ASP A 137 -2.19 15.28 4.76
CA ASP A 137 -3.09 16.39 5.08
C ASP A 137 -4.21 15.97 6.05
N ALA A 138 -5.11 16.89 6.39
CA ALA A 138 -6.19 16.62 7.33
C ALA A 138 -7.17 15.54 6.84
N GLY A 139 -7.43 15.45 5.54
CA GLY A 139 -8.33 14.45 4.95
C GLY A 139 -7.73 13.06 5.09
N MET A 140 -6.48 12.89 4.65
CA MET A 140 -5.77 11.63 4.75
C MET A 140 -5.52 11.19 6.20
N GLN A 141 -5.19 12.12 7.11
CA GLN A 141 -5.08 11.80 8.55
C GLN A 141 -6.40 11.25 9.11
N LYS A 142 -7.53 11.85 8.72
CA LYS A 142 -8.85 11.40 9.11
C LYS A 142 -9.14 10.00 8.55
N LEU A 143 -8.86 9.76 7.27
CA LEU A 143 -9.01 8.44 6.64
C LEU A 143 -8.21 7.36 7.37
N LEU A 144 -6.94 7.63 7.70
CA LEU A 144 -6.08 6.67 8.43
C LEU A 144 -6.65 6.36 9.82
N MET A 145 -7.16 7.37 10.52
CA MET A 145 -7.82 7.21 11.82
C MET A 145 -9.14 6.44 11.72
N GLU A 146 -9.94 6.68 10.67
CA GLU A 146 -11.17 5.95 10.42
C GLU A 146 -10.90 4.48 10.12
N GLN A 147 -9.85 4.18 9.35
CA GLN A 147 -9.43 2.81 9.10
C GLN A 147 -9.00 2.10 10.39
N LEU A 148 -8.29 2.78 11.29
CA LEU A 148 -7.94 2.23 12.60
C LEU A 148 -9.18 1.88 13.44
N LYS A 149 -10.19 2.77 13.45
CA LYS A 149 -11.45 2.57 14.20
C LYS A 149 -12.30 1.41 13.70
N LYS A 150 -11.98 0.83 12.53
CA LYS A 150 -12.66 -0.39 12.04
C LYS A 150 -12.21 -1.65 12.77
N ASP A 151 -11.07 -1.63 13.47
CA ASP A 151 -10.69 -2.77 14.32
C ASP A 151 -11.64 -2.83 15.54
N PRO A 152 -12.40 -3.93 15.73
CA PRO A 152 -13.30 -4.08 16.86
C PRO A 152 -12.58 -4.07 18.23
N ASN A 153 -11.27 -4.30 18.26
CA ASN A 153 -10.45 -4.22 19.47
C ASN A 153 -9.94 -2.81 19.77
N TRP A 154 -10.33 -1.81 18.96
CA TRP A 154 -9.93 -0.41 19.11
C TRP A 154 -11.03 0.43 19.77
N TYR A 155 -11.05 0.42 21.11
CA TYR A 155 -12.07 1.11 21.94
C TYR A 155 -11.47 2.02 23.02
#